data_AF-A0AAV7MU70-F1
#
_entry.id   AF-A0AAV7MU70-F1
#
_cell.length_a   1.000
_cell.length_b   1.000
_cell.length_c   1.000
_cell.angle_alpha   90.00
_cell.angle_beta   90.00
_cell.angle_gamma   90.00
#
_symmetry.space_group_name_H-M   'P 1'
#
loop_
_entity.id
_entity.type
_entity.pdbx_description
1 polymer ?
#
loop_
_entity_poly.entity_id
_entity_poly.type
_entity_poly.pdbx_seq_one_letter_code
_entity_poly.pdbx_strand_id
1 'polypeptide(L)'
;MPVQLQSAVLANKDAIVREKLSAAKSKTKIDKFAKQDPQLDNAGAKGGAVQHAGNPQNTVILQVIKELKDTQEGKMGELKVDLALICRDTCNTKHRVTKSGTRVSEMEDTVKLHEIHLETLQRQVNQLEACLEDVEGRSHRKNLCIVGIPEGLEEFSPTSFITNWLTSWVPESDLSKCFVVEQAHCALMAKPLVGAPTQPFIP
;
A
#
# COMPACT_ATOMS: atom_id res chain seq x y z
N MET A 1 -22.53 -0.11 6.37
CA MET A 1 -21.65 -0.58 5.27
C MET A 1 -20.68 -1.74 5.60
N PRO A 2 -20.42 -2.21 6.86
CA PRO A 2 -19.40 -3.27 7.08
C PRO A 2 -19.89 -4.73 6.91
N VAL A 3 -21.21 -4.96 6.84
CA VAL A 3 -21.79 -6.32 6.83
C VAL A 3 -21.59 -7.03 5.47
N GLN A 4 -21.52 -6.29 4.37
CA GLN A 4 -21.36 -6.87 3.03
C GLN A 4 -19.95 -7.40 2.78
N LEU A 5 -18.92 -6.79 3.38
CA LEU A 5 -17.53 -7.24 3.26
C LEU A 5 -17.28 -8.55 4.04
N GLN A 6 -17.86 -8.72 5.24
CA GLN A 6 -17.74 -9.97 5.98
C GLN A 6 -18.45 -11.15 5.29
N SER A 7 -19.61 -10.90 4.67
CA SER A 7 -20.36 -11.91 3.91
C SER A 7 -19.59 -12.37 2.67
N ALA A 8 -18.95 -11.44 1.94
CA ALA A 8 -18.13 -11.76 0.78
C ALA A 8 -16.87 -12.58 1.14
N VAL A 9 -16.23 -12.28 2.28
CA VAL A 9 -15.06 -13.04 2.76
C VAL A 9 -15.46 -14.47 3.18
N LEU A 10 -16.61 -14.64 3.82
CA LEU A 10 -17.09 -15.97 4.22
C LEU A 10 -17.48 -16.82 2.99
N ALA A 11 -18.16 -16.21 2.01
CA ALA A 11 -18.50 -16.87 0.75
C ALA A 11 -17.26 -17.33 -0.03
N ASN A 12 -16.18 -16.53 -0.02
CA ASN A 12 -14.92 -16.90 -0.68
C ASN A 12 -14.19 -18.04 0.05
N LYS A 13 -14.22 -18.06 1.39
CA LYS A 13 -13.67 -19.18 2.18
C LYS A 13 -14.42 -20.50 1.90
N ASP A 14 -15.74 -20.46 1.81
CA ASP A 14 -16.56 -21.64 1.51
C ASP A 14 -16.33 -22.17 0.08
N ALA A 15 -16.11 -21.28 -0.89
CA ALA A 15 -15.76 -21.67 -2.26
C ALA A 15 -14.44 -22.43 -2.33
N ILE A 16 -13.40 -21.92 -1.64
CA ILE A 16 -12.08 -22.55 -1.57
C ILE A 16 -12.15 -23.93 -0.88
N VAL A 17 -12.95 -24.07 0.17
CA VAL A 17 -13.14 -25.35 0.87
C VAL A 17 -13.83 -26.37 -0.03
N ARG A 18 -14.87 -25.98 -0.79
CA ARG A 18 -15.56 -26.87 -1.73
C ARG A 18 -14.66 -27.33 -2.88
N GLU A 19 -13.82 -26.44 -3.41
CA GLU A 19 -12.85 -26.77 -4.47
C GLU A 19 -11.78 -27.75 -3.96
N LYS A 20 -11.27 -27.56 -2.74
CA LYS A 20 -10.32 -28.50 -2.11
C LYS A 20 -10.95 -29.87 -1.84
N LEU A 21 -12.22 -29.91 -1.43
CA LEU A 21 -12.97 -31.15 -1.24
C LEU A 21 -13.25 -31.88 -2.56
N SER A 22 -13.51 -31.15 -3.66
CA SER A 22 -13.70 -31.75 -4.98
C SER A 22 -12.38 -32.31 -5.53
N ALA A 23 -11.28 -31.58 -5.39
CA ALA A 23 -9.94 -32.02 -5.78
C ALA A 23 -9.48 -33.26 -4.99
N ALA A 24 -9.79 -33.33 -3.69
CA ALA A 24 -9.52 -34.52 -2.87
C ALA A 24 -10.31 -35.75 -3.35
N LYS A 25 -11.59 -35.59 -3.70
CA LYS A 25 -12.42 -36.67 -4.25
C LYS A 25 -11.90 -37.18 -5.60
N SER A 26 -11.43 -36.28 -6.47
CA SER A 26 -10.83 -36.64 -7.76
C SER A 26 -9.51 -37.41 -7.59
N LYS A 27 -8.68 -37.03 -6.62
CA LYS A 27 -7.42 -37.72 -6.31
C LYS A 27 -7.65 -39.16 -5.82
N THR A 28 -8.65 -39.36 -4.96
CA THR A 28 -9.05 -40.71 -4.49
C THR A 28 -9.62 -41.59 -5.60
N LYS A 29 -10.28 -41.01 -6.61
CA LYS A 29 -10.81 -41.75 -7.76
C LYS A 29 -9.70 -42.25 -8.67
N ILE A 30 -8.64 -41.45 -8.87
CA ILE A 30 -7.47 -41.82 -9.66
C ILE A 30 -6.66 -42.94 -8.97
N ASP A 31 -6.46 -42.85 -7.65
CA ASP A 31 -5.77 -43.90 -6.88
C ASP A 31 -6.53 -45.23 -6.84
N LYS A 32 -7.87 -45.21 -6.99
CA LYS A 32 -8.69 -46.43 -7.10
C LYS A 32 -8.57 -47.11 -8.46
N PHE A 33 -8.35 -46.36 -9.54
CA PHE A 33 -8.13 -46.93 -10.87
C PHE A 33 -6.71 -47.51 -11.03
N ALA A 34 -5.71 -46.95 -10.34
CA ALA A 34 -4.33 -47.44 -10.38
C ALA A 34 -4.10 -48.76 -9.62
N LYS A 35 -5.08 -49.26 -8.86
CA LYS A 35 -4.98 -50.49 -8.04
C LYS A 35 -5.78 -51.68 -8.59
N GLN A 36 -6.38 -51.56 -9.77
CA GLN A 36 -6.99 -52.71 -10.44
C GLN A 36 -5.99 -53.33 -11.41
N ASP A 37 -5.15 -54.23 -10.89
CA ASP A 37 -4.48 -55.22 -11.73
C ASP A 37 -5.55 -56.14 -12.34
N PRO A 38 -5.63 -56.31 -13.66
CA PRO A 38 -6.37 -57.42 -14.23
C PRO A 38 -5.54 -58.69 -14.05
N GLN A 39 -5.87 -59.47 -13.02
CA GLN A 39 -5.41 -60.84 -12.90
C GLN A 39 -5.96 -61.65 -14.10
N LEU A 40 -5.12 -61.87 -15.10
CA LEU A 40 -5.39 -62.81 -16.18
C LEU A 40 -5.18 -64.23 -15.63
N ASP A 41 -6.27 -64.87 -15.20
CA ASP A 41 -6.30 -66.31 -14.95
C ASP A 41 -6.07 -67.03 -16.29
N ASN A 42 -4.86 -67.58 -16.45
CA ASN A 42 -4.47 -68.36 -17.60
C ASN A 42 -4.95 -69.82 -17.41
N ALA A 43 -6.20 -70.09 -17.74
CA ALA A 43 -6.69 -71.46 -17.90
C ALA A 43 -6.18 -72.02 -19.23
N GLY A 44 -5.16 -72.90 -19.16
CA GLY A 44 -4.60 -73.59 -20.30
C GLY A 44 -5.63 -74.50 -20.99
N ALA A 45 -6.17 -74.06 -22.11
CA ALA A 45 -6.86 -74.90 -23.07
C ALA A 45 -5.87 -75.41 -24.12
N LYS A 46 -5.56 -76.71 -24.08
CA LYS A 46 -4.86 -77.42 -25.17
C LYS A 46 -5.74 -77.39 -26.42
N GLY A 47 -5.32 -76.64 -27.44
CA GLY A 47 -5.90 -76.64 -28.78
C GLY A 47 -4.83 -77.00 -29.81
N GLY A 48 -5.10 -78.04 -30.61
CA GLY A 48 -4.16 -78.68 -31.52
C GLY A 48 -3.61 -77.78 -32.63
N ALA A 49 -2.43 -78.19 -33.12
CA ALA A 49 -1.77 -77.59 -34.27
C ALA A 49 -2.64 -77.78 -35.53
N VAL A 50 -3.17 -76.68 -36.05
CA VAL A 50 -3.63 -76.59 -37.44
C VAL A 50 -2.72 -75.59 -38.14
N GLN A 51 -1.80 -76.11 -38.95
CA GLN A 51 -0.99 -75.31 -39.88
C GLN A 51 -1.89 -74.93 -41.05
N HIS A 52 -2.32 -73.67 -41.10
CA HIS A 52 -2.93 -73.10 -42.30
C HIS A 52 -1.93 -72.12 -42.89
N ALA A 53 -1.48 -72.38 -44.13
CA ALA A 53 -0.62 -71.48 -44.88
C ALA A 53 -1.28 -70.09 -44.95
N GLY A 54 -0.68 -69.11 -44.27
CA GLY A 54 -1.27 -67.80 -44.04
C GLY A 54 -1.48 -67.02 -45.34
N ASN A 55 -2.68 -66.47 -45.51
CA ASN A 55 -2.99 -65.50 -46.55
C ASN A 55 -2.05 -64.28 -46.42
N PRO A 56 -1.30 -63.88 -47.46
CA PRO A 56 -0.36 -62.76 -47.42
C PRO A 56 -0.99 -61.43 -46.96
N GLN A 57 -2.30 -61.23 -47.13
CA GLN A 57 -3.01 -60.07 -46.59
C GLN A 57 -2.99 -60.00 -45.06
N ASN A 58 -3.06 -61.12 -44.35
CA ASN A 58 -3.08 -61.13 -42.89
C ASN A 58 -1.73 -60.69 -42.30
N THR A 59 -0.62 -61.03 -42.97
CA THR A 59 0.72 -60.59 -42.57
C THR A 59 0.88 -59.08 -42.69
N VAL A 60 0.37 -58.48 -43.76
CA VAL A 60 0.41 -57.03 -43.98
C VAL A 60 -0.45 -56.29 -42.94
N ILE A 61 -1.64 -56.81 -42.61
CA ILE A 61 -2.52 -56.21 -41.59
C ILE A 61 -1.84 -56.21 -40.21
N LEU A 62 -1.18 -57.31 -39.83
CA LEU A 62 -0.45 -57.40 -38.56
C LEU A 62 0.72 -56.40 -38.50
N GLN A 63 1.41 -56.17 -39.61
CA GLN A 63 2.48 -55.17 -39.72
C GLN A 63 1.95 -53.76 -39.44
N VAL A 64 0.85 -53.36 -40.10
CA VAL A 64 0.23 -52.03 -39.93
C VAL A 64 -0.27 -51.83 -38.49
N ILE A 65 -0.88 -52.86 -37.88
CA ILE A 65 -1.33 -52.80 -36.48
C ILE A 65 -0.14 -52.58 -35.53
N LYS A 66 0.99 -53.25 -35.79
CA LYS A 66 2.20 -53.07 -34.99
C LYS A 66 2.74 -51.65 -35.12
N GLU A 67 2.85 -51.13 -36.34
CA GLU A 67 3.33 -49.76 -36.60
C GLU A 67 2.40 -48.70 -35.98
N LEU A 68 1.08 -48.90 -36.05
CA LEU A 68 0.10 -48.04 -35.39
C LEU A 68 0.27 -48.07 -33.87
N LYS A 69 0.44 -49.26 -33.28
CA LYS A 69 0.66 -49.43 -31.85
C LYS A 69 1.96 -48.72 -31.40
N ASP A 70 3.05 -48.92 -32.13
CA ASP A 70 4.34 -48.30 -31.81
C ASP A 70 4.25 -46.77 -31.92
N THR A 71 3.57 -46.25 -32.94
CA THR A 71 3.29 -44.81 -33.10
C THR A 71 2.43 -44.26 -31.96
N GLN A 72 1.40 -45.01 -31.53
CA GLN A 72 0.52 -44.62 -30.45
C GLN A 72 1.25 -44.60 -29.10
N GLU A 73 2.10 -45.59 -28.83
CA GLU A 73 2.91 -45.62 -27.61
C GLU A 73 3.89 -44.45 -27.58
N GLY A 74 4.49 -44.09 -28.73
CA GLY A 74 5.34 -42.91 -28.87
C GLY A 74 4.61 -41.61 -28.53
N LYS A 75 3.45 -41.36 -29.15
CA LYS A 75 2.62 -40.17 -28.86
C LYS A 75 2.12 -40.13 -27.41
N MET A 76 1.79 -41.29 -26.83
CA MET A 76 1.40 -41.41 -25.43
C MET A 76 2.57 -41.06 -24.49
N GLY A 77 3.79 -41.47 -24.86
CA GLY A 77 5.02 -41.10 -24.16
C GLY A 77 5.25 -39.58 -24.17
N GLU A 78 5.17 -38.95 -25.35
CA GLU A 78 5.31 -37.50 -25.49
C GLU A 78 4.25 -36.74 -24.68
N LEU A 79 2.98 -37.12 -24.76
CA LEU A 79 1.92 -36.48 -23.98
C LEU A 79 2.12 -36.61 -22.47
N LYS A 80 2.68 -37.72 -21.98
CA LYS A 80 3.03 -37.88 -20.56
C LYS A 80 4.13 -36.90 -20.15
N VAL A 81 5.13 -36.69 -21.00
CA VAL A 81 6.21 -35.72 -20.75
C VAL A 81 5.65 -34.30 -20.73
N ASP A 82 4.86 -33.92 -21.72
CA ASP A 82 4.24 -32.59 -21.79
C ASP A 82 3.34 -32.32 -20.59
N LEU A 83 2.53 -33.30 -20.19
CA LEU A 83 1.69 -33.19 -18.99
C LEU A 83 2.52 -32.98 -17.73
N ALA A 84 3.64 -33.70 -17.58
CA ALA A 84 4.54 -33.53 -16.44
C ALA A 84 5.16 -32.12 -16.41
N LEU A 85 5.52 -31.57 -17.58
CA LEU A 85 6.03 -30.21 -17.70
C LEU A 85 4.96 -29.17 -17.33
N ILE A 86 3.74 -29.31 -17.84
CA ILE A 86 2.61 -28.43 -17.52
C ILE A 86 2.29 -28.48 -16.02
N CYS A 87 2.26 -29.67 -15.42
CA CYS A 87 2.05 -29.82 -13.98
C CYS A 87 3.13 -29.08 -13.16
N ARG A 88 4.39 -29.16 -13.59
CA ARG A 88 5.50 -28.45 -12.96
C ARG A 88 5.36 -26.94 -13.09
N ASP A 89 5.04 -26.44 -14.28
CA ASP A 89 4.89 -25.01 -14.53
C ASP A 89 3.68 -24.42 -13.80
N THR A 90 2.59 -25.19 -13.71
CA THR A 90 1.41 -24.84 -12.91
C THR A 90 1.76 -24.76 -11.42
N CYS A 91 2.56 -25.71 -10.91
CA CYS A 91 3.04 -25.69 -9.53
C CYS A 91 3.92 -24.45 -9.24
N ASN A 92 4.87 -24.16 -10.14
CA ASN A 92 5.74 -23.00 -10.03
C ASN A 92 4.95 -21.69 -10.07
N THR A 93 3.99 -21.58 -10.99
CA THR A 93 3.12 -20.41 -11.11
C THR A 93 2.28 -20.22 -9.86
N LYS A 94 1.68 -21.29 -9.33
CA LYS A 94 0.94 -21.26 -8.07
C LYS A 94 1.80 -20.75 -6.93
N HIS A 95 3.03 -21.25 -6.78
CA HIS A 95 3.95 -20.80 -5.75
C HIS A 95 4.27 -19.30 -5.88
N ARG A 96 4.58 -18.83 -7.10
CA ARG A 96 4.85 -17.40 -7.36
C ARG A 96 3.65 -16.52 -7.05
N VAL A 97 2.44 -16.94 -7.42
CA VAL A 97 1.19 -16.22 -7.12
C VAL A 97 0.95 -16.15 -5.62
N THR A 98 1.12 -17.26 -4.88
CA THR A 98 0.97 -17.25 -3.41
C THR A 98 1.99 -16.31 -2.77
N LYS A 99 3.27 -16.38 -3.15
CA LYS A 99 4.32 -15.48 -2.63
C LYS A 99 4.05 -14.02 -2.96
N SER A 100 3.53 -13.72 -4.15
CA SER A 100 3.14 -12.36 -4.51
C SER A 100 1.96 -11.88 -3.69
N GLY A 101 0.95 -12.74 -3.48
CA GLY A 101 -0.22 -12.42 -2.68
C GLY A 101 0.11 -12.09 -1.22
N THR A 102 1.04 -12.83 -0.59
CA THR A 102 1.47 -12.52 0.78
C THR A 102 2.19 -11.17 0.86
N ARG A 103 3.10 -10.90 -0.09
CA ARG A 103 3.82 -9.61 -0.15
C ARG A 103 2.88 -8.43 -0.37
N VAL A 104 1.84 -8.59 -1.20
CA VAL A 104 0.83 -7.56 -1.44
C VAL A 104 0.01 -7.32 -0.17
N SER A 105 -0.42 -8.38 0.52
CA SER A 105 -1.14 -8.25 1.79
C SER A 105 -0.32 -7.50 2.84
N GLU A 106 0.95 -7.86 3.02
CA GLU A 106 1.87 -7.16 3.94
C GLU A 106 2.01 -5.68 3.56
N MET A 107 2.16 -5.39 2.27
CA MET A 107 2.29 -4.02 1.79
C MET A 107 1.00 -3.21 2.00
N GLU A 108 -0.17 -3.79 1.74
CA GLU A 108 -1.46 -3.15 2.02
C GLU A 108 -1.62 -2.79 3.50
N ASP A 109 -1.17 -3.65 4.41
CA ASP A 109 -1.22 -3.38 5.85
C ASP A 109 -0.25 -2.26 6.24
N THR A 110 0.96 -2.22 5.67
CA THR A 110 1.90 -1.10 5.91
C THR A 110 1.40 0.23 5.37
N VAL A 111 0.73 0.24 4.21
CA VAL A 111 0.16 1.45 3.63
C VAL A 111 -0.95 2.01 4.52
N LYS A 112 -1.85 1.17 5.03
CA LYS A 112 -2.89 1.60 5.98
C LYS A 112 -2.28 2.18 7.26
N LEU A 113 -1.22 1.57 7.77
CA LEU A 113 -0.52 2.10 8.95
C LEU A 113 0.08 3.48 8.68
N HIS A 114 0.72 3.66 7.51
CA HIS A 114 1.27 4.95 7.12
C HIS A 114 0.18 6.02 6.93
N GLU A 115 -0.97 5.66 6.37
CA GLU A 115 -2.11 6.58 6.23
C GLU A 115 -2.59 7.10 7.60
N ILE A 116 -2.74 6.20 8.57
CA ILE A 116 -3.09 6.57 9.96
C ILE A 116 -2.03 7.49 10.58
N HIS A 117 -0.75 7.21 10.36
CA HIS A 117 0.34 8.07 10.85
C HIS A 117 0.32 9.45 10.20
N LEU A 118 0.09 9.53 8.89
CA LEU A 118 -0.02 10.80 8.16
C LEU A 118 -1.20 11.64 8.66
N GLU A 119 -2.37 11.03 8.86
CA GLU A 119 -3.54 11.73 9.43
C GLU A 119 -3.25 12.26 10.84
N THR A 120 -2.56 11.47 11.66
CA THR A 120 -2.19 11.87 13.02
C THR A 120 -1.22 13.02 12.99
N LEU A 121 -0.19 12.95 12.13
CA LEU A 121 0.81 14.00 12.00
C LEU A 121 0.20 15.28 11.45
N GLN A 122 -0.67 15.20 10.45
CA GLN A 122 -1.39 16.36 9.92
C GLN A 122 -2.22 17.05 11.01
N ARG A 123 -2.90 16.27 11.85
CA ARG A 123 -3.68 16.81 12.98
C ARG A 123 -2.78 17.54 13.98
N GLN A 124 -1.62 16.97 14.29
CA GLN A 124 -0.64 17.60 15.17
C GLN A 124 -0.08 18.89 14.59
N VAL A 125 0.27 18.91 13.31
CA VAL A 125 0.73 20.12 12.61
C VAL A 125 -0.33 21.21 12.70
N ASN A 126 -1.58 20.92 12.34
CA ASN A 126 -2.66 21.91 12.40
C ASN A 126 -2.88 22.44 13.84
N GLN A 127 -2.75 21.58 14.85
CA GLN A 127 -2.87 21.99 16.25
C GLN A 127 -1.71 22.90 16.67
N LEU A 128 -0.49 22.60 16.23
CA LEU A 128 0.68 23.42 16.52
C LEU A 128 0.62 24.76 15.80
N GLU A 129 0.14 24.79 14.55
CA GLU A 129 -0.08 26.03 13.81
C GLU A 129 -1.10 26.93 14.51
N ALA A 130 -2.24 26.38 14.95
CA ALA A 130 -3.23 27.15 15.70
C ALA A 130 -2.69 27.66 17.05
N CYS A 131 -1.86 26.86 17.73
CA CYS A 131 -1.20 27.27 18.96
C CYS A 131 -0.19 28.40 18.70
N LEU A 132 0.58 28.30 17.62
CA LEU A 132 1.54 29.31 17.22
C LEU A 132 0.83 30.62 16.89
N GLU A 133 -0.25 30.58 16.13
CA GLU A 133 -1.07 31.75 15.81
C GLU A 133 -1.66 32.40 17.08
N ASP A 134 -2.15 31.61 18.04
CA ASP A 134 -2.65 32.16 19.32
C ASP A 134 -1.53 32.81 20.14
N VAL A 135 -0.36 32.17 20.24
CA VAL A 135 0.79 32.71 20.99
C VAL A 135 1.33 33.97 20.33
N GLU A 136 1.51 33.96 19.01
CA GLU A 136 1.96 35.11 18.23
C GLU A 136 0.94 36.26 18.34
N GLY A 137 -0.35 35.95 18.16
CA GLY A 137 -1.43 36.92 18.31
C GLY A 137 -1.46 37.54 19.71
N ARG A 138 -1.32 36.75 20.78
CA ARG A 138 -1.23 37.27 22.15
C ARG A 138 0.03 38.09 22.40
N SER A 139 1.16 37.71 21.80
CA SER A 139 2.40 38.47 21.88
C SER A 139 2.24 39.84 21.22
N HIS A 140 1.58 39.90 20.06
CA HIS A 140 1.39 41.17 19.35
C HIS A 140 0.27 42.04 19.95
N ARG A 141 -0.69 41.48 20.70
CA ARG A 141 -1.76 42.28 21.35
C ARG A 141 -1.25 43.35 22.31
N LYS A 142 -0.08 43.14 22.92
CA LYS A 142 0.54 44.10 23.83
C LYS A 142 1.39 45.14 23.10
N ASN A 143 1.69 44.91 21.83
CA ASN A 143 2.55 45.75 21.03
C ASN A 143 1.69 46.70 20.20
N LEU A 144 1.97 48.00 20.25
CA LEU A 144 1.37 48.97 19.33
C LEU A 144 2.27 49.14 18.10
N CYS A 145 1.73 49.64 17.00
CA CYS A 145 2.51 49.97 15.81
C CYS A 145 2.27 51.44 15.48
N ILE A 146 3.24 52.29 15.82
CA ILE A 146 3.16 53.74 15.68
C ILE A 146 3.96 54.14 14.44
N VAL A 147 3.31 54.78 13.48
CA VAL A 147 3.91 55.17 12.19
C VAL A 147 4.01 56.70 12.12
N GLY A 148 5.04 57.22 11.46
CA GLY A 148 5.22 58.65 11.23
C GLY A 148 6.08 59.38 12.27
N ILE A 149 6.78 58.64 13.14
CA ILE A 149 7.75 59.23 14.07
C ILE A 149 9.04 59.54 13.30
N PRO A 150 9.51 60.80 13.24
CA PRO A 150 10.76 61.15 12.58
C PRO A 150 11.96 60.41 13.19
N GLU A 151 12.76 59.78 12.35
CA GLU A 151 13.90 58.99 12.80
C GLU A 151 15.02 59.88 13.37
N GLY A 152 15.54 59.48 14.55
CA GLY A 152 16.63 60.18 15.22
C GLY A 152 16.22 61.08 16.39
N LEU A 153 14.91 61.24 16.66
CA LEU A 153 14.42 61.93 17.86
C LEU A 153 14.58 61.12 19.17
N GLU A 154 14.88 59.83 19.05
CA GLU A 154 14.95 58.88 20.17
C GLU A 154 16.31 58.75 20.85
N GLU A 155 17.26 59.61 20.46
CA GLU A 155 18.71 59.66 20.68
C GLU A 155 19.34 58.96 21.92
N PHE A 156 18.59 58.72 23.00
CA PHE A 156 19.08 58.07 24.22
C PHE A 156 18.28 56.84 24.71
N SER A 157 16.95 56.79 24.52
CA SER A 157 16.13 55.64 24.93
C SER A 157 14.75 55.66 24.24
N PRO A 158 14.48 54.71 23.33
CA PRO A 158 13.17 54.58 22.66
C PRO A 158 12.00 54.42 23.65
N THR A 159 12.21 53.66 24.73
CA THR A 159 11.20 53.43 25.76
C THR A 159 10.84 54.71 26.52
N SER A 160 11.83 55.51 26.90
CA SER A 160 11.57 56.79 27.58
C SER A 160 10.94 57.82 26.65
N PHE A 161 11.38 57.86 25.40
CA PHE A 161 10.79 58.74 24.39
C PHE A 161 9.30 58.44 24.22
N ILE A 162 8.92 57.18 23.98
CA ILE A 162 7.51 56.86 23.71
C ILE A 162 6.61 57.01 24.94
N THR A 163 7.14 56.72 26.14
CA THR A 163 6.42 56.95 27.40
C THR A 163 6.08 58.42 27.57
N ASN A 164 7.05 59.31 27.34
CA ASN A 164 6.86 60.76 27.43
C ASN A 164 5.96 61.27 26.29
N TRP A 165 6.16 60.77 25.08
CA TRP A 165 5.36 61.12 23.91
C TRP A 165 3.88 60.79 24.16
N LEU A 166 3.55 59.55 24.54
CA LEU A 166 2.17 59.14 24.85
C LEU A 166 1.55 59.97 25.99
N THR A 167 2.32 60.25 27.05
CA THR A 167 1.84 61.06 28.17
C THR A 167 1.54 62.50 27.75
N SER A 168 2.27 63.05 26.77
CA SER A 168 2.04 64.42 26.27
C SER A 168 0.73 64.57 25.49
N TRP A 169 0.22 63.49 24.87
CA TRP A 169 -1.03 63.52 24.10
C TRP A 169 -2.29 63.55 24.98
N VAL A 170 -2.20 63.12 26.24
CA VAL A 170 -3.36 63.11 27.14
C VAL A 170 -2.97 63.70 28.51
N PRO A 171 -2.96 65.04 28.63
CA PRO A 171 -2.49 65.74 29.83
C PRO A 171 -3.41 65.60 31.06
N GLU A 172 -4.69 65.28 30.84
CA GLU A 172 -5.72 65.24 31.91
C GLU A 172 -5.78 63.93 32.69
N SER A 173 -5.05 62.90 32.28
CA SER A 173 -5.05 61.61 32.98
C SER A 173 -3.65 61.26 33.49
N ASP A 174 -3.61 60.64 34.66
CA ASP A 174 -2.45 59.95 35.25
C ASP A 174 -2.07 58.73 34.38
N LEU A 175 -1.96 58.88 33.06
CA LEU A 175 -1.66 57.78 32.13
C LEU A 175 -0.32 57.13 32.45
N SER A 176 0.63 57.91 32.95
CA SER A 176 1.90 57.42 33.48
C SER A 176 1.75 56.39 34.63
N LYS A 177 0.58 56.30 35.27
CA LYS A 177 0.22 55.24 36.24
C LYS A 177 -0.65 54.13 35.63
N CYS A 178 -1.18 54.34 34.43
CA CYS A 178 -2.13 53.45 33.76
C CYS A 178 -1.43 52.44 32.83
N PHE A 179 -0.25 52.78 32.29
CA PHE A 179 0.52 51.90 31.43
C PHE A 179 2.01 51.89 31.79
N VAL A 180 2.69 50.79 31.48
CA VAL A 180 4.15 50.66 31.56
C VAL A 180 4.62 50.14 30.21
N VAL A 181 5.57 50.84 29.60
CA VAL A 181 6.21 50.41 28.35
C VAL A 181 7.35 49.46 28.73
N GLU A 182 7.18 48.17 28.43
CA GLU A 182 8.19 47.15 28.77
C GLU A 182 9.42 47.23 27.85
N GLN A 183 9.20 47.45 26.55
CA GLN A 183 10.28 47.52 25.56
C GLN A 183 9.81 48.28 24.33
N ALA A 184 10.58 49.27 23.89
CA ALA A 184 10.29 49.98 22.66
C ALA A 184 11.42 49.85 21.64
N HIS A 185 11.07 49.61 20.38
CA HIS A 185 12.03 49.45 19.28
C HIS A 185 11.44 49.82 17.92
N CYS A 186 12.29 50.29 17.00
CA CYS A 186 11.93 50.39 15.60
C CYS A 186 11.85 49.00 14.96
N ALA A 187 10.91 48.79 14.05
CA ALA A 187 10.82 47.57 13.27
C ALA A 187 12.15 47.29 12.56
N LEU A 188 12.57 46.02 12.53
CA LEU A 188 13.85 45.58 11.94
C LEU A 188 13.81 45.66 10.40
N MET A 189 13.83 46.88 9.87
CA MET A 189 13.82 47.20 8.45
C MET A 189 15.06 48.01 8.06
N ALA A 190 15.38 48.12 6.77
CA ALA A 190 16.44 49.02 6.30
C ALA A 190 16.07 50.47 6.61
N LYS A 191 17.03 51.28 7.05
CA LYS A 191 16.80 52.70 7.35
C LYS A 191 16.28 53.42 6.09
N PRO A 192 15.07 54.01 6.11
CA PRO A 192 14.52 54.77 5.01
C PRO A 192 15.44 55.93 4.61
N LEU A 193 15.47 56.24 3.31
CA LEU A 193 16.12 57.45 2.83
C LEU A 193 15.41 58.69 3.38
N VAL A 194 16.15 59.79 3.49
CA VAL A 194 15.59 61.10 3.89
C VAL A 194 14.42 61.46 2.96
N GLY A 195 13.22 61.56 3.53
CA GLY A 195 11.97 61.86 2.81
C GLY A 195 11.11 60.63 2.44
N ALA A 196 11.57 59.41 2.72
CA ALA A 196 10.78 58.19 2.60
C ALA A 196 9.95 57.91 3.88
N PRO A 197 8.92 57.03 3.83
CA PRO A 197 8.13 56.68 5.01
C PRO A 197 9.00 56.17 6.16
N THR A 198 8.79 56.70 7.36
CA THR A 198 9.54 56.34 8.57
C THR A 198 9.25 54.90 8.98
N GLN A 199 10.21 54.23 9.61
CA GLN A 199 9.98 52.88 10.14
C GLN A 199 8.85 52.87 11.19
N PRO A 200 8.02 51.80 11.22
CA PRO A 200 7.08 51.61 12.30
C PRO A 200 7.79 51.42 13.64
N PHE A 201 7.25 52.04 14.67
CA PHE A 201 7.74 52.00 16.02
C PHE A 201 6.86 51.09 16.89
N ILE A 202 7.48 50.17 17.62
CA ILE A 202 6.82 49.13 18.39
C ILE A 202 7.17 49.31 19.87
N PRO A 203 6.30 49.96 20.68
CA PRO A 203 6.43 50.08 22.14
C PRO A 203 5.88 48.86 22.90
#